data_AF-A0A497NKF0-F1
#
_entry.id   AF-A0A497NKF0-F1
#
_cell.length_a   1.000
_cell.length_b   1.000
_cell.length_c   1.000
_cell.angle_alpha   90.00
_cell.angle_beta   90.00
_cell.angle_gamma   90.00
#
_symmetry.space_group_name_H-M   'P 1'
#
loop_
_entity.id
_entity.type
_entity.pdbx_description
1 polymer ?
#
loop_
_entity_poly.entity_id
_entity_poly.type
_entity_poly.pdbx_seq_one_letter_code
_entity_poly.pdbx_strand_id
1 'polypeptide(L)' 'ILFDEKIGGTIHLALGRAYPECGGVNESAIHWDMIKTMDASKGHKILFDGQVLRRNKDGTWSLLQP' A
#
# COMPACT_ATOMS: atom_id res chain seq x y z
N ILE A 1 14.08 -0.56 5.99
CA ILE A 1 12.62 -0.61 5.74
C ILE A 1 11.78 -0.08 6.89
N LEU A 2 12.14 -0.34 8.17
CA LEU A 2 11.32 0.00 9.34
C LEU A 2 10.76 1.44 9.39
N PHE A 3 11.54 2.45 8.95
CA PHE A 3 11.08 3.83 8.90
C PHE A 3 10.22 4.09 7.65
N ASP A 4 10.71 3.77 6.44
CA ASP A 4 10.01 4.06 5.18
C ASP A 4 8.65 3.38 5.03
N GLU A 5 8.49 2.16 5.57
CA GLU A 5 7.25 1.39 5.53
C GLU A 5 6.12 2.08 6.31
N LYS A 6 6.47 2.78 7.39
CA LYS A 6 5.54 3.43 8.31
C LYS A 6 5.51 4.96 8.15
N ILE A 7 6.21 5.52 7.16
CA ILE A 7 6.13 6.96 6.86
C ILE A 7 4.71 7.31 6.42
N GLY A 8 4.13 8.31 7.09
CA GLY A 8 2.83 8.87 6.70
C GLY A 8 2.87 9.32 5.24
N GLY A 9 1.88 8.90 4.45
CA GLY A 9 1.81 9.18 3.03
C GLY A 9 2.29 8.04 2.12
N THR A 10 2.79 6.92 2.63
CA THR A 10 3.19 5.77 1.80
C THR A 10 2.21 4.60 1.88
N ILE A 11 2.33 3.70 0.90
CA ILE A 11 1.88 2.31 0.94
C ILE A 11 3.07 1.42 0.59
N HIS A 12 3.02 0.14 0.96
CA HIS A 12 3.99 -0.83 0.50
C HIS A 12 3.32 -2.12 0.04
N LEU A 13 4.05 -2.87 -0.80
CA LEU A 13 3.71 -4.22 -1.23
C LEU A 13 4.97 -5.08 -1.08
N ALA A 14 4.85 -6.20 -0.39
CA ALA A 14 5.93 -7.15 -0.24
C ALA A 14 5.87 -8.23 -1.32
N LEU A 15 6.99 -8.52 -1.97
CA LEU A 15 7.16 -9.70 -2.82
C LEU A 15 7.82 -10.84 -2.03
N GLY A 16 7.36 -12.06 -2.27
CA GLY A 16 7.90 -13.27 -1.65
C GLY A 16 7.17 -13.67 -0.37
N ARG A 17 7.92 -14.05 0.65
CA ARG A 17 7.45 -14.78 1.84
C ARG A 17 6.31 -14.03 2.51
N ALA A 18 5.17 -14.67 2.64
CA ALA A 18 4.07 -14.15 3.43
C ALA A 18 4.22 -14.54 4.90
N TYR A 19 3.66 -13.73 5.79
CA TYR A 19 3.60 -14.03 7.22
C TYR A 19 2.47 -15.03 7.50
N PRO A 20 2.75 -16.24 8.02
CA PRO A 20 1.72 -17.27 8.26
C PRO A 20 0.60 -16.80 9.20
N GLU A 21 0.93 -15.95 10.18
CA GLU A 21 -0.02 -15.34 11.12
C GLU A 21 -1.05 -14.44 10.43
N CYS A 22 -0.75 -13.94 9.22
CA CYS A 22 -1.67 -13.17 8.39
C CYS A 22 -2.47 -14.03 7.41
N GLY A 23 -2.39 -15.36 7.51
CA GLY A 23 -3.04 -16.31 6.58
C GLY A 23 -2.39 -16.37 5.19
N GLY A 24 -1.17 -15.85 5.05
CA GLY A 24 -0.43 -15.88 3.80
C GLY A 24 0.15 -17.25 3.51
N VAL A 25 0.01 -17.71 2.27
CA VAL A 25 0.46 -19.05 1.81
C VAL A 25 1.73 -19.02 0.97
N ASN A 26 2.28 -17.84 0.68
CA ASN A 26 3.42 -17.70 -0.21
C ASN A 26 4.73 -18.02 0.52
N GLU A 27 5.37 -19.13 0.18
CA GLU A 27 6.67 -19.51 0.71
C GLU A 27 7.79 -19.06 -0.24
N SER A 28 8.76 -18.32 0.28
CA SER A 28 9.89 -17.82 -0.50
C SER A 28 11.09 -17.52 0.38
N ALA A 29 12.29 -17.55 -0.20
CA ALA A 29 13.52 -17.16 0.47
C ALA A 29 13.66 -15.64 0.63
N ILE A 30 12.90 -14.85 -0.13
CA ILE A 30 12.93 -13.39 -0.07
C ILE A 30 11.64 -12.84 0.54
N HIS A 31 11.74 -11.71 1.21
CA HIS A 31 10.63 -10.84 1.59
C HIS A 31 11.08 -9.42 1.29
N TRP A 32 10.55 -8.84 0.21
CA TRP A 32 11.04 -7.55 -0.31
C TRP A 32 9.91 -6.53 -0.34
N ASP A 33 10.04 -5.48 0.46
CA ASP A 33 9.08 -4.37 0.47
C ASP A 33 9.38 -3.33 -0.61
N MET A 34 8.39 -3.09 -1.47
CA MET A 34 8.37 -1.96 -2.40
C MET A 34 7.48 -0.87 -1.85
N ILE A 35 7.99 0.36 -1.76
CA ILE A 35 7.32 1.48 -1.09
C ILE A 35 6.94 2.52 -2.13
N LYS A 36 5.70 3.02 -2.05
CA LYS A 36 5.17 4.05 -2.95
C LYS A 36 4.54 5.19 -2.17
N THR A 37 4.90 6.42 -2.54
CA THR A 37 4.26 7.63 -2.02
C THR A 37 2.87 7.83 -2.64
N MET A 38 1.92 8.27 -1.82
CA MET A 38 0.55 8.61 -2.18
C MET A 38 0.38 10.13 -2.13
N ASP A 39 0.25 10.73 -3.32
CA ASP A 39 0.15 12.17 -3.52
C ASP A 39 -0.94 12.43 -4.55
N ALA A 40 -2.09 12.93 -4.06
CA ALA A 40 -3.24 13.25 -4.91
C ALA A 40 -2.93 14.34 -5.93
N SER A 41 -2.00 15.26 -5.65
CA SER A 41 -1.61 16.32 -6.60
C SER A 41 -0.87 15.77 -7.81
N LYS A 42 -0.24 14.60 -7.68
CA LYS A 42 0.39 13.84 -8.76
C LYS A 42 -0.53 12.79 -9.38
N GLY A 43 -1.82 12.79 -9.00
CA GLY A 43 -2.80 11.83 -9.50
C GLY A 43 -2.62 10.39 -8.96
N HIS A 44 -1.85 10.19 -7.89
CA HIS A 44 -1.70 8.85 -7.30
C HIS A 44 -3.03 8.35 -6.73
N LYS A 45 -3.38 7.11 -7.07
CA LYS A 45 -4.62 6.45 -6.68
C LYS A 45 -4.41 4.94 -6.54
N ILE A 46 -5.24 4.30 -5.75
CA ILE A 46 -5.27 2.84 -5.60
C ILE A 46 -6.55 2.34 -6.23
N LEU A 47 -6.49 1.33 -7.09
CA LEU A 47 -7.66 0.58 -7.49
C LEU A 47 -7.82 -0.58 -6.51
N PHE A 48 -8.93 -0.63 -5.80
CA PHE A 48 -9.21 -1.63 -4.79
C PHE A 48 -10.64 -2.13 -4.99
N ASP A 49 -10.80 -3.43 -5.28
CA ASP A 49 -12.09 -4.06 -5.55
C ASP A 49 -12.94 -3.32 -6.61
N GLY A 50 -12.29 -2.88 -7.69
CA GLY A 50 -12.95 -2.11 -8.77
C GLY A 50 -13.27 -0.65 -8.43
N GLN A 51 -12.98 -0.20 -7.21
CA GLN A 51 -13.20 1.17 -6.76
C GLN A 51 -11.87 1.94 -6.67
N VAL A 52 -11.91 3.24 -6.94
CA VAL A 52 -10.71 4.06 -6.90
C VAL A 52 -10.62 4.74 -5.53
N LEU A 53 -9.58 4.42 -4.75
CA LEU A 53 -9.25 5.05 -3.48
C LEU A 53 -8.21 6.16 -3.67
N ARG A 54 -8.39 7.26 -2.95
CA ARG A 54 -7.46 8.39 -2.90
C ARG A 54 -7.14 8.75 -1.46
N ARG A 55 -5.86 9.05 -1.18
CA ARG A 55 -5.41 9.59 0.10
C ARG A 55 -5.60 11.11 0.13
N ASN A 56 -6.18 11.61 1.21
CA ASN A 56 -6.36 13.04 1.47
C ASN A 56 -5.17 13.61 2.24
N LYS A 57 -5.04 14.95 2.26
CA LYS A 57 -3.92 15.64 2.95
C LYS A 57 -3.95 15.48 4.47
N ASP A 58 -5.13 15.27 5.04
CA ASP A 58 -5.33 14.99 6.47
C ASP A 58 -5.02 13.53 6.86
N GLY A 59 -4.62 12.70 5.89
CA GLY A 59 -4.31 11.29 6.10
C GLY A 59 -5.49 10.34 5.94
N THR A 60 -6.71 10.85 5.73
CA THR A 60 -7.91 10.02 5.48
C THR A 60 -7.94 9.46 4.06
N TRP A 61 -8.83 8.49 3.82
CA TRP A 61 -9.06 7.90 2.50
C TRP A 61 -10.48 8.19 2.02
N SER A 62 -10.61 8.48 0.73
CA SER A 62 -11.90 8.67 0.07
C SER A 62 -12.04 7.75 -1.13
N LEU A 63 -13.24 7.20 -1.30
CA LEU A 63 -13.65 6.59 -2.56
C LEU A 63 -13.93 7.70 -3.57
N LEU A 64 -13.29 7.60 -4.72
CA LEU A 64 -13.66 8.36 -5.90
C LEU A 64 -14.82 7.62 -6.54
N GLN A 65 -16.03 8.09 -6.29
CA GLN A 65 -17.18 7.65 -7.09
C GLN A 65 -16.98 8.11 -8.54
N PRO A 66 -17.46 7.32 -9.52
CA PRO A 66 -17.45 7.73 -10.93
C PRO A 66 -18.24 9.04 -11.16
#